data_AF-A0A553JB90-F1
#
_entry.id   AF-A0A553JB90-F1
#
_cell.length_a   1.000
_cell.length_b   1.000
_cell.length_c   1.000
_cell.angle_alpha   90.00
_cell.angle_beta   90.00
_cell.angle_gamma   90.00
#
_symmetry.space_group_name_H-M   'P 1'
#
loop_
_entity.id
_entity.type
_entity.pdbx_description
1 polymer ?
#
loop_
_entity_poly.entity_id
_entity_poly.type
_entity_poly.pdbx_seq_one_letter_code
_entity_poly.pdbx_strand_id
1 'polypeptide(L)'
;MNSVNVDHFKRAIDDIGAHGDNDMLPFDIETVFLSATKDKLAQIAFDFFERLEKDGKKNAKNTLNSIQIFKERLLSPTGSSGFRISTKIHPFWNVYLNGIAIAIAEKNEQNRSPNAHSYRFDDMGPGFFDRDRSWRAYKEATIKDPALKSKGAVVVQTDISSFYEHIYHHRIENCINDLFGDNSTVSTQVDRLLSQISSGRSFGFPVGGQCSRVLAELLMTSIDQLLTLSNITWHRYVDDFTLIADSQAEAYKAISILSNALADYGLSLNRSKTTILKGQHYENFVHSQLFTDDDNASKLKKIDLHFDPYSDNAHSDYDELADTVEQLNVQTLLDLEIHKSQPDTFLINQISRTLKLHDPALALQLCKTLLSPENLHSFRGSWSTIIKGVISLRADEKYSGIYVLLDNLLDNIISHSEHLLLPEANCLHYLRALRLSRTNTRATYVHQKLQDSTSETIKRACLECIRSWKDRPSFIHARNKWSNLTPEVQRMLWLTSFEFGDEGKHFRLQVKNVIHRSWALGIELKDKPSFSGSYVSWVEDMVRK
;
A
#
# COMPACT_ATOMS: atom_id res chain seq x y z
N MET A 1 -13.67 29.28 2.78
CA MET A 1 -13.62 28.53 1.51
C MET A 1 -12.34 27.72 1.53
N ASN A 2 -12.37 26.46 2.02
CA ASN A 2 -11.13 25.68 2.12
C ASN A 2 -10.72 25.21 0.73
N SER A 3 -9.75 25.91 0.14
CA SER A 3 -8.99 25.48 -1.03
C SER A 3 -7.93 24.46 -0.61
N VAL A 4 -7.30 23.78 -1.57
CA VAL A 4 -6.06 23.03 -1.31
C VAL A 4 -5.05 23.98 -0.66
N ASN A 5 -4.36 23.55 0.40
CA ASN A 5 -3.34 24.30 1.13
C ASN A 5 -2.07 23.47 1.32
N VAL A 6 -1.00 24.07 1.84
CA VAL A 6 0.30 23.42 2.05
C VAL A 6 0.25 22.28 3.08
N ASP A 7 -0.63 22.38 4.08
CA ASP A 7 -0.72 21.40 5.16
C ASP A 7 -1.28 20.07 4.66
N HIS A 8 -2.10 20.06 3.61
CA HIS A 8 -2.50 18.83 2.95
C HIS A 8 -1.30 18.05 2.39
N PHE A 9 -0.33 18.74 1.78
CA PHE A 9 0.88 18.08 1.26
C PHE A 9 1.83 17.66 2.39
N LYS A 10 1.88 18.41 3.50
CA LYS A 10 2.62 17.99 4.69
C LYS A 10 2.06 16.70 5.28
N ARG A 11 0.74 16.64 5.44
CA ARG A 11 0.03 15.46 5.93
C ARG A 11 0.18 14.27 4.98
N ALA A 12 0.21 14.51 3.67
CA ALA A 12 0.55 13.47 2.68
C ALA A 12 1.94 12.87 2.90
N ILE A 13 2.93 13.69 3.23
CA ILE A 13 4.29 13.23 3.53
C ILE A 13 4.33 12.48 4.87
N ASP A 14 3.64 12.98 5.89
CA ASP A 14 3.56 12.32 7.20
C ASP A 14 2.94 10.91 7.09
N ASP A 15 1.86 10.78 6.32
CA ASP A 15 1.23 9.48 6.06
C ASP A 15 2.15 8.53 5.29
N ILE A 16 2.81 9.00 4.22
CA ILE A 16 3.77 8.18 3.46
C ILE A 16 4.96 7.76 4.35
N GLY A 17 5.41 8.64 5.24
CA GLY A 17 6.48 8.34 6.20
C GLY A 17 6.06 7.27 7.20
N ALA A 18 4.82 7.31 7.68
CA ALA A 18 4.28 6.39 8.67
C ALA A 18 3.83 5.04 8.07
N HIS A 19 3.21 5.05 6.89
CA HIS A 19 2.50 3.89 6.34
C HIS A 19 3.07 3.41 5.01
N GLY A 20 4.07 4.10 4.46
CA GLY A 20 4.65 3.78 3.16
C GLY A 20 3.87 4.41 2.01
N ASP A 21 4.41 4.30 0.82
CA ASP A 21 3.88 4.97 -0.37
C ASP A 21 2.95 4.07 -1.21
N ASN A 22 3.00 2.76 -0.97
CA ASN A 22 2.13 1.75 -1.56
C ASN A 22 1.95 0.59 -0.57
N ASP A 23 0.71 0.19 -0.33
CA ASP A 23 0.34 -0.83 0.64
C ASP A 23 0.81 -2.27 0.31
N MET A 24 1.04 -2.57 -0.96
CA MET A 24 1.48 -3.89 -1.45
C MET A 24 3.00 -3.99 -1.62
N LEU A 25 3.73 -2.89 -1.40
CA LEU A 25 5.16 -2.82 -1.63
C LEU A 25 5.90 -2.55 -0.32
N PRO A 26 7.15 -3.04 -0.17
CA PRO A 26 7.94 -2.68 0.98
C PRO A 26 8.35 -1.20 0.98
N PHE A 27 8.53 -0.64 2.18
CA PHE A 27 9.08 0.71 2.36
C PHE A 27 10.45 0.84 1.70
N ASP A 28 10.63 1.96 1.01
CA ASP A 28 11.85 2.34 0.31
C ASP A 28 12.57 3.48 1.04
N ILE A 29 13.86 3.67 0.78
CA ILE A 29 14.66 4.78 1.32
C ILE A 29 14.07 6.16 0.96
N GLU A 30 13.27 6.23 -0.12
CA GLU A 30 12.56 7.44 -0.49
C GLU A 30 11.55 7.90 0.58
N THR A 31 10.96 7.02 1.38
CA THR A 31 10.05 7.45 2.47
C THR A 31 10.80 8.21 3.56
N VAL A 32 12.05 7.80 3.84
CA VAL A 32 12.96 8.50 4.77
C VAL A 32 13.33 9.87 4.20
N PHE A 33 13.64 9.95 2.91
CA PHE A 33 13.91 11.22 2.23
C PHE A 33 12.72 12.19 2.29
N LEU A 34 11.51 11.71 1.97
CA LEU A 34 10.29 12.51 2.02
C LEU A 34 10.07 13.07 3.44
N SER A 35 10.15 12.20 4.45
CA SER A 35 9.99 12.58 5.86
C SER A 35 11.02 13.63 6.29
N ALA A 36 12.28 13.45 5.91
CA ALA A 36 13.37 14.36 6.27
C ALA A 36 13.33 15.72 5.54
N THR A 37 12.61 15.81 4.42
CA THR A 37 12.52 17.04 3.59
C THR A 37 11.10 17.58 3.48
N LYS A 38 10.23 17.18 4.42
CA LYS A 38 8.79 17.46 4.46
C LYS A 38 8.41 18.89 4.08
N ASP A 39 8.87 19.89 4.83
CA ASP A 39 8.43 21.27 4.63
C ASP A 39 8.82 21.80 3.24
N LYS A 40 10.02 21.45 2.76
CA LYS A 40 10.50 21.87 1.44
C LYS A 40 9.67 21.23 0.32
N LEU A 41 9.44 19.92 0.38
CA LEU A 41 8.70 19.21 -0.65
C LEU A 41 7.21 19.56 -0.65
N ALA A 42 6.60 19.74 0.52
CA ALA A 42 5.23 20.22 0.64
C ALA A 42 5.07 21.62 0.03
N GLN A 43 6.03 22.53 0.27
CA GLN A 43 6.01 23.85 -0.35
C GLN A 43 6.19 23.80 -1.86
N ILE A 44 7.09 22.95 -2.38
CA ILE A 44 7.24 22.76 -3.84
C ILE A 44 5.94 22.25 -4.46
N ALA A 45 5.28 21.28 -3.83
CA ALA A 45 3.99 20.75 -4.28
C ALA A 45 2.91 21.84 -4.26
N PHE A 46 2.80 22.60 -3.18
CA PHE A 46 1.81 23.68 -3.05
C PHE A 46 2.06 24.83 -4.05
N ASP A 47 3.30 25.29 -4.20
CA ASP A 47 3.69 26.31 -5.19
C ASP A 47 3.30 25.87 -6.62
N PHE A 48 3.51 24.58 -6.93
CA PHE A 48 3.12 24.03 -8.22
C PHE A 48 1.60 24.01 -8.40
N PHE A 49 0.86 23.57 -7.39
CA PHE A 49 -0.60 23.59 -7.37
C PHE A 49 -1.15 25.00 -7.60
N GLU A 50 -0.66 26.00 -6.84
CA GLU A 50 -1.10 27.38 -6.96
C GLU A 50 -0.84 27.97 -8.34
N ARG A 51 0.28 27.62 -8.97
CA ARG A 51 0.61 28.05 -10.33
C ARG A 51 -0.44 27.52 -11.32
N LEU A 52 -0.75 26.23 -11.24
CA LEU A 52 -1.76 25.61 -12.11
C LEU A 52 -3.15 26.22 -11.88
N GLU A 53 -3.51 26.49 -10.62
CA GLU A 53 -4.80 27.11 -10.27
C GLU A 53 -4.93 28.52 -10.87
N LYS A 54 -3.86 29.33 -10.80
CA LYS A 54 -3.80 30.68 -11.38
C LYS A 54 -3.85 30.68 -12.91
N ASP A 55 -3.24 29.68 -13.55
CA ASP A 55 -3.15 29.57 -15.01
C ASP A 55 -4.48 29.12 -15.66
N GLY A 56 -5.39 28.53 -14.87
CA GLY A 56 -6.69 28.03 -15.31
C GLY A 56 -6.62 26.68 -16.04
N LYS A 57 -7.77 26.01 -16.18
CA LYS A 57 -7.88 24.60 -16.63
C LYS A 57 -7.12 24.29 -17.93
N LYS A 58 -7.25 25.15 -18.96
CA LYS A 58 -6.62 24.92 -20.28
C LYS A 58 -5.09 24.90 -20.19
N ASN A 59 -4.51 25.88 -19.49
CA ASN A 59 -3.05 25.98 -19.36
C ASN A 59 -2.53 24.92 -18.40
N ALA A 60 -3.23 24.66 -17.29
CA ALA A 60 -2.90 23.58 -16.37
C ALA A 60 -2.81 22.22 -17.09
N LYS A 61 -3.79 21.93 -17.96
CA LYS A 61 -3.81 20.73 -18.81
C LYS A 61 -2.57 20.66 -19.71
N ASN A 62 -2.21 21.75 -20.39
CA ASN A 62 -1.05 21.79 -21.28
C ASN A 62 0.26 21.58 -20.51
N THR A 63 0.42 22.22 -19.37
CA THR A 63 1.58 22.07 -18.48
C THR A 63 1.73 20.61 -18.04
N LEU A 64 0.66 20.00 -17.53
CA LEU A 64 0.69 18.60 -17.07
C LEU A 64 0.99 17.62 -18.21
N ASN A 65 0.43 17.84 -19.40
CA ASN A 65 0.72 17.01 -20.58
C ASN A 65 2.18 17.10 -21.05
N SER A 66 2.92 18.15 -20.69
CA SER A 66 4.34 18.30 -21.02
C SER A 66 5.29 17.62 -20.03
N ILE A 67 4.76 17.14 -18.91
CA ILE A 67 5.51 16.48 -17.85
C ILE A 67 5.45 14.97 -18.03
N GLN A 68 6.57 14.29 -17.78
CA GLN A 68 6.64 12.84 -17.73
C GLN A 68 6.69 12.36 -16.28
N ILE A 69 5.76 11.47 -15.92
CA ILE A 69 5.68 10.88 -14.59
C ILE A 69 6.25 9.47 -14.64
N PHE A 70 7.29 9.21 -13.84
CA PHE A 70 7.72 7.85 -13.61
C PHE A 70 6.63 7.08 -12.87
N LYS A 71 6.27 5.93 -13.43
CA LYS A 71 5.31 4.99 -12.88
C LYS A 71 5.61 3.60 -13.42
N GLU A 72 5.41 2.60 -12.58
CA GLU A 72 5.75 1.22 -12.87
C GLU A 72 4.67 0.28 -12.34
N ARG A 73 4.35 -0.75 -13.12
CA ARG A 73 3.36 -1.78 -12.76
C ARG A 73 4.10 -2.98 -12.21
N LEU A 74 3.74 -3.43 -11.02
CA LEU A 74 4.41 -4.52 -10.31
C LEU A 74 3.39 -5.61 -9.96
N LEU A 75 3.74 -6.88 -10.19
CA LEU A 75 2.89 -8.01 -9.83
C LEU A 75 2.98 -8.26 -8.33
N SER A 76 1.81 -8.33 -7.70
CA SER A 76 1.66 -8.55 -6.27
C SER A 76 0.71 -9.74 -6.04
N PRO A 77 1.12 -10.80 -5.32
CA PRO A 77 0.23 -11.91 -5.01
C PRO A 77 -0.96 -11.46 -4.15
N THR A 78 -2.11 -12.09 -4.36
CA THR A 78 -3.30 -11.90 -3.52
C THR A 78 -3.96 -13.22 -3.20
N GLY A 79 -3.98 -13.57 -1.91
CA GLY A 79 -4.42 -14.89 -1.46
C GLY A 79 -3.52 -16.00 -2.00
N SER A 80 -4.08 -17.20 -2.12
CA SER A 80 -3.33 -18.39 -2.54
C SER A 80 -3.18 -18.50 -4.06
N SER A 81 -4.08 -17.96 -4.87
CA SER A 81 -4.03 -18.20 -6.33
C SER A 81 -4.27 -16.95 -7.18
N GLY A 82 -4.43 -15.78 -6.56
CA GLY A 82 -4.67 -14.53 -7.25
C GLY A 82 -3.41 -13.68 -7.37
N PHE A 83 -3.43 -12.76 -8.34
CA PHE A 83 -2.46 -11.69 -8.46
C PHE A 83 -3.19 -10.38 -8.71
N ARG A 84 -2.56 -9.29 -8.27
CA ARG A 84 -2.94 -7.91 -8.59
C ARG A 84 -1.75 -7.19 -9.16
N ILE A 85 -2.03 -6.12 -9.90
CA ILE A 85 -1.00 -5.23 -10.40
C ILE A 85 -0.99 -3.98 -9.53
N SER A 86 -0.01 -3.85 -8.65
CA SER A 86 0.26 -2.61 -7.91
C SER A 86 0.96 -1.59 -8.81
N THR A 87 0.86 -0.31 -8.44
CA THR A 87 1.49 0.78 -9.20
C THR A 87 2.46 1.55 -8.31
N LYS A 88 3.76 1.49 -8.62
CA LYS A 88 4.76 2.39 -8.05
C LYS A 88 4.71 3.72 -8.80
N ILE A 89 4.61 4.82 -8.07
CA ILE A 89 4.61 6.19 -8.62
C ILE A 89 5.85 6.90 -8.11
N HIS A 90 6.40 7.81 -8.90
CA HIS A 90 7.47 8.70 -8.45
C HIS A 90 7.11 9.38 -7.11
N PRO A 91 8.03 9.44 -6.13
CA PRO A 91 7.73 9.90 -4.77
C PRO A 91 7.10 11.30 -4.70
N PHE A 92 7.60 12.26 -5.47
CA PHE A 92 7.01 13.60 -5.52
C PHE A 92 5.56 13.60 -6.03
N TRP A 93 5.28 12.84 -7.09
CA TRP A 93 3.96 12.79 -7.71
C TRP A 93 2.96 12.03 -6.83
N ASN A 94 3.43 11.05 -6.07
CA ASN A 94 2.63 10.39 -5.04
C ASN A 94 2.23 11.38 -3.93
N VAL A 95 3.19 12.13 -3.37
CA VAL A 95 2.92 13.23 -2.41
C VAL A 95 1.92 14.23 -2.98
N TYR A 96 2.11 14.65 -4.23
CA TYR A 96 1.25 15.64 -4.88
C TYR A 96 -0.21 15.16 -4.99
N LEU A 97 -0.41 13.94 -5.50
CA LEU A 97 -1.74 13.33 -5.62
C LEU A 97 -2.39 13.09 -4.26
N ASN A 98 -1.61 12.64 -3.28
CA ASN A 98 -2.09 12.39 -1.92
C ASN A 98 -2.46 13.70 -1.21
N GLY A 99 -1.72 14.79 -1.40
CA GLY A 99 -2.08 16.11 -0.87
C GLY A 99 -3.38 16.65 -1.46
N ILE A 100 -3.59 16.50 -2.77
CA ILE A 100 -4.88 16.86 -3.39
C ILE A 100 -6.00 15.94 -2.88
N ALA A 101 -5.72 14.64 -2.71
CA ALA A 101 -6.70 13.68 -2.20
C ALA A 101 -7.15 14.02 -0.77
N ILE A 102 -6.25 14.48 0.11
CA ILE A 102 -6.62 14.95 1.46
C ILE A 102 -7.66 16.08 1.37
N ALA A 103 -7.41 17.07 0.50
CA ALA A 103 -8.35 18.18 0.31
C ALA A 103 -9.72 17.71 -0.22
N ILE A 104 -9.73 16.70 -1.09
CA ILE A 104 -10.95 16.08 -1.61
C ILE A 104 -11.68 15.33 -0.49
N ALA A 105 -10.96 14.55 0.32
CA ALA A 105 -11.51 13.78 1.43
C ALA A 105 -12.16 14.71 2.47
N GLU A 106 -11.45 15.76 2.89
CA GLU A 106 -11.95 16.77 3.84
C GLU A 106 -13.28 17.36 3.36
N LYS A 107 -13.35 17.78 2.09
CA LYS A 107 -14.58 18.36 1.52
C LYS A 107 -15.69 17.36 1.31
N ASN A 108 -15.36 16.12 0.96
CA ASN A 108 -16.37 15.10 0.68
C ASN A 108 -16.97 14.50 1.95
N GLU A 109 -16.26 14.53 3.08
CA GLU A 109 -16.67 13.86 4.32
C GLU A 109 -18.08 14.26 4.77
N GLN A 110 -18.46 15.54 4.63
CA GLN A 110 -19.81 16.03 4.95
C GLN A 110 -20.92 15.44 4.06
N ASN A 111 -20.58 14.95 2.87
CA ASN A 111 -21.53 14.34 1.92
C ASN A 111 -21.66 12.83 2.13
N ARG A 112 -20.81 12.22 2.96
CA ARG A 112 -20.76 10.77 3.14
C ARG A 112 -21.80 10.31 4.16
N SER A 113 -22.57 9.30 3.78
CA SER A 113 -23.51 8.65 4.70
C SER A 113 -22.75 8.00 5.88
N PRO A 114 -23.31 8.01 7.11
CA PRO A 114 -22.79 7.21 8.23
C PRO A 114 -22.70 5.71 7.94
N ASN A 115 -23.46 5.22 6.95
CA ASN A 115 -23.47 3.82 6.54
C ASN A 115 -22.35 3.45 5.54
N ALA A 116 -21.58 4.43 5.07
CA ALA A 116 -20.31 4.21 4.39
C ALA A 116 -19.19 4.25 5.44
N HIS A 117 -18.58 3.10 5.72
CA HIS A 117 -17.70 2.91 6.88
C HIS A 117 -16.22 3.08 6.54
N SER A 118 -15.78 2.69 5.35
CA SER A 118 -14.37 2.68 4.95
C SER A 118 -13.74 4.07 4.88
N TYR A 119 -12.45 4.18 5.19
CA TYR A 119 -11.63 5.35 4.88
C TYR A 119 -12.29 6.69 5.26
N ARG A 120 -12.90 6.78 6.46
CA ARG A 120 -13.47 8.05 6.96
C ARG A 120 -12.35 9.05 7.15
N PHE A 121 -12.56 10.28 6.69
CA PHE A 121 -11.58 11.33 6.88
C PHE A 121 -11.47 11.64 8.38
N ASP A 122 -10.24 11.66 8.88
CA ASP A 122 -9.93 12.10 10.24
C ASP A 122 -9.48 13.56 10.17
N ASP A 123 -10.01 14.45 10.98
CA ASP A 123 -9.52 15.83 11.09
C ASP A 123 -8.36 15.96 12.08
N MET A 124 -8.12 14.93 12.89
CA MET A 124 -7.22 14.93 14.03
C MET A 124 -6.07 13.93 13.83
N GLY A 125 -4.94 14.39 13.27
CA GLY A 125 -3.67 13.64 13.32
C GLY A 125 -2.95 13.50 11.97
N PRO A 126 -1.79 12.83 11.97
CA PRO A 126 -0.94 12.74 10.78
C PRO A 126 -1.43 11.74 9.71
N GLY A 127 -2.29 10.77 10.08
CA GLY A 127 -2.78 9.73 9.15
C GLY A 127 -3.87 10.23 8.20
N PHE A 128 -4.20 9.50 7.14
CA PHE A 128 -5.29 9.86 6.20
C PHE A 128 -6.70 9.63 6.74
N PHE A 129 -6.88 8.55 7.52
CA PHE A 129 -8.19 7.99 7.81
C PHE A 129 -8.33 7.61 9.28
N ASP A 130 -9.56 7.69 9.76
CA ASP A 130 -9.97 7.26 11.10
C ASP A 130 -9.80 5.74 11.24
N ARG A 131 -8.99 5.31 12.21
CA ARG A 131 -8.67 3.90 12.45
C ARG A 131 -9.77 3.14 13.16
N ASP A 132 -10.67 3.82 13.85
CA ASP A 132 -11.81 3.19 14.53
C ASP A 132 -12.86 2.69 13.53
N ARG A 133 -12.77 3.17 12.28
CA ARG A 133 -13.67 2.84 11.17
C ARG A 133 -13.18 1.62 10.38
N SER A 134 -12.91 0.55 11.11
CA SER A 134 -12.40 -0.71 10.55
C SER A 134 -13.49 -1.58 9.91
N TRP A 135 -13.07 -2.60 9.16
CA TRP A 135 -13.99 -3.60 8.61
C TRP A 135 -14.80 -4.31 9.70
N ARG A 136 -14.20 -4.51 10.88
CA ARG A 136 -14.93 -5.04 12.05
C ARG A 136 -16.00 -4.07 12.52
N ALA A 137 -15.69 -2.78 12.66
CA ALA A 137 -16.68 -1.78 13.06
C ALA A 137 -17.87 -1.76 12.08
N TYR A 138 -17.61 -1.90 10.78
CA TYR A 138 -18.63 -2.11 9.76
C TYR A 138 -19.50 -3.35 10.02
N LYS A 139 -18.90 -4.53 10.24
CA LYS A 139 -19.66 -5.77 10.52
C LYS A 139 -20.40 -5.73 11.86
N GLU A 140 -19.87 -5.04 12.85
CA GLU A 140 -20.59 -4.82 14.10
C GLU A 140 -21.78 -3.88 13.91
N ALA A 141 -21.64 -2.85 13.06
CA ALA A 141 -22.73 -1.95 12.74
C ALA A 141 -23.88 -2.67 12.02
N THR A 142 -23.58 -3.61 11.12
CA THR A 142 -24.63 -4.36 10.39
C THR A 142 -25.44 -5.30 11.29
N ILE A 143 -24.83 -5.93 12.30
CA ILE A 143 -25.57 -6.78 13.26
C ILE A 143 -26.35 -5.98 14.31
N LYS A 144 -25.95 -4.73 14.54
CA LYS A 144 -26.64 -3.78 15.43
C LYS A 144 -27.79 -3.06 14.72
N ASP A 145 -27.91 -3.16 13.39
CA ASP A 145 -28.97 -2.49 12.63
C ASP A 145 -30.36 -3.02 13.03
N PRO A 146 -31.33 -2.15 13.36
CA PRO A 146 -32.67 -2.56 13.77
C PRO A 146 -33.42 -3.40 12.73
N ALA A 147 -33.20 -3.17 11.43
CA ALA A 147 -33.87 -3.90 10.37
C ALA A 147 -33.52 -5.40 10.40
N LEU A 148 -32.35 -5.77 10.91
CA LEU A 148 -31.94 -7.16 11.04
C LEU A 148 -32.77 -7.92 12.09
N LYS A 149 -33.36 -7.22 13.07
CA LYS A 149 -34.17 -7.84 14.14
C LYS A 149 -35.58 -8.21 13.69
N SER A 150 -35.98 -7.84 12.47
CA SER A 150 -37.24 -8.26 11.87
C SER A 150 -37.27 -9.78 11.67
N LYS A 151 -38.38 -10.44 12.05
CA LYS A 151 -38.54 -11.91 11.94
C LYS A 151 -38.38 -12.43 10.50
N GLY A 152 -38.60 -11.57 9.51
CA GLY A 152 -38.47 -11.87 8.08
C GLY A 152 -37.15 -11.41 7.45
N ALA A 153 -36.23 -10.84 8.22
CA ALA A 153 -35.04 -10.19 7.68
C ALA A 153 -34.24 -11.10 6.74
N VAL A 154 -33.81 -10.52 5.63
CA VAL A 154 -32.96 -11.12 4.61
C VAL A 154 -31.81 -10.17 4.34
N VAL A 155 -30.59 -10.71 4.29
CA VAL A 155 -29.36 -9.95 4.06
C VAL A 155 -28.76 -10.34 2.73
N VAL A 156 -28.44 -9.35 1.91
CA VAL A 156 -27.64 -9.52 0.70
C VAL A 156 -26.21 -9.07 1.01
N GLN A 157 -25.25 -9.96 0.84
CA GLN A 157 -23.83 -9.61 0.85
C GLN A 157 -23.30 -9.63 -0.57
N THR A 158 -22.59 -8.60 -0.98
CA THR A 158 -22.00 -8.53 -2.32
C THR A 158 -20.76 -7.64 -2.34
N ASP A 159 -20.02 -7.71 -3.43
CA ASP A 159 -18.75 -7.04 -3.70
C ASP A 159 -18.76 -6.52 -5.14
N ILE A 160 -17.88 -5.59 -5.50
CA ILE A 160 -17.75 -5.08 -6.86
C ILE A 160 -16.64 -5.83 -7.62
N SER A 161 -16.92 -6.27 -8.83
CA SER A 161 -15.91 -6.93 -9.68
C SER A 161 -14.86 -5.92 -10.16
N SER A 162 -13.57 -6.21 -9.91
CA SER A 162 -12.43 -5.43 -10.44
C SER A 162 -12.61 -3.92 -10.23
N PHE A 163 -13.01 -3.51 -9.02
CA PHE A 163 -13.48 -2.15 -8.71
C PHE A 163 -12.53 -1.05 -9.21
N TYR A 164 -11.29 -1.03 -8.71
CA TYR A 164 -10.30 -0.01 -9.09
C TYR A 164 -9.96 0.01 -10.59
N GLU A 165 -10.13 -1.09 -11.31
CA GLU A 165 -9.73 -1.20 -12.72
C GLU A 165 -10.74 -0.59 -13.70
N HIS A 166 -11.99 -0.36 -13.27
CA HIS A 166 -13.09 0.05 -14.17
C HIS A 166 -13.60 1.47 -13.94
N ILE A 167 -13.09 2.19 -12.94
CA ILE A 167 -13.57 3.55 -12.63
C ILE A 167 -13.16 4.55 -13.71
N TYR A 168 -14.14 5.18 -14.36
CA TYR A 168 -13.91 6.20 -15.39
C TYR A 168 -13.48 7.55 -14.80
N HIS A 169 -12.38 8.11 -15.32
CA HIS A 169 -11.81 9.38 -14.84
C HIS A 169 -12.76 10.57 -15.02
N HIS A 170 -13.56 10.57 -16.09
CA HIS A 170 -14.52 11.66 -16.33
C HIS A 170 -15.61 11.76 -15.26
N ARG A 171 -16.03 10.63 -14.65
CA ARG A 171 -16.98 10.66 -13.53
C ARG A 171 -16.37 11.32 -12.30
N ILE A 172 -15.11 11.00 -12.03
CA ILE A 172 -14.33 11.59 -10.94
C ILE A 172 -14.12 13.09 -11.16
N GLU A 173 -13.81 13.50 -12.39
CA GLU A 173 -13.68 14.91 -12.76
C GLU A 173 -14.92 15.71 -12.36
N ASN A 174 -16.11 15.19 -12.68
CA ASN A 174 -17.38 15.83 -12.34
C ASN A 174 -17.59 15.88 -10.82
N CYS A 175 -17.39 14.77 -10.09
CA CYS A 175 -17.50 14.76 -8.63
C CYS A 175 -16.53 15.77 -7.97
N ILE A 176 -15.33 15.95 -8.50
CA ILE A 176 -14.39 16.96 -8.00
C ILE A 176 -14.88 18.38 -8.34
N ASN A 177 -15.42 18.62 -9.54
CA ASN A 177 -15.99 19.91 -9.90
C ASN A 177 -17.16 20.28 -8.98
N ASP A 178 -18.00 19.32 -8.56
CA ASP A 178 -19.09 19.57 -7.62
C ASP A 178 -18.58 20.06 -6.24
N LEU A 179 -17.40 19.60 -5.81
CA LEU A 179 -16.79 19.99 -4.53
C LEU A 179 -15.99 21.31 -4.58
N PHE A 180 -15.35 21.61 -5.71
CA PHE A 180 -14.40 22.73 -5.84
C PHE A 180 -14.89 23.85 -6.76
N GLY A 181 -15.96 23.63 -7.51
CA GLY A 181 -16.50 24.53 -8.52
C GLY A 181 -15.79 24.39 -9.87
N ASP A 182 -16.51 24.74 -10.94
CA ASP A 182 -16.06 24.56 -12.33
C ASP A 182 -14.81 25.36 -12.71
N ASN A 183 -14.49 26.41 -11.97
CA ASN A 183 -13.30 27.24 -12.23
C ASN A 183 -12.02 26.64 -11.62
N SER A 184 -12.14 25.72 -10.67
CA SER A 184 -10.97 25.13 -10.01
C SER A 184 -10.27 24.13 -10.92
N THR A 185 -8.94 24.08 -10.87
CA THR A 185 -8.15 23.17 -11.70
C THR A 185 -7.94 21.80 -11.06
N VAL A 186 -8.36 21.58 -9.80
CA VAL A 186 -8.20 20.32 -9.06
C VAL A 186 -8.61 19.09 -9.88
N SER A 187 -9.79 19.14 -10.51
CA SER A 187 -10.30 18.04 -11.34
C SER A 187 -9.40 17.77 -12.55
N THR A 188 -8.98 18.82 -13.26
CA THR A 188 -8.04 18.74 -14.39
C THR A 188 -6.69 18.19 -13.96
N GLN A 189 -6.19 18.58 -12.79
CA GLN A 189 -4.91 18.10 -12.27
C GLN A 189 -4.96 16.61 -11.98
N VAL A 190 -5.98 16.17 -11.23
CA VAL A 190 -6.17 14.74 -10.89
C VAL A 190 -6.34 13.90 -12.17
N ASP A 191 -7.24 14.31 -13.06
CA ASP A 191 -7.52 13.58 -14.31
C ASP A 191 -6.27 13.43 -15.19
N ARG A 192 -5.48 14.50 -15.39
CA ARG A 192 -4.27 14.42 -16.22
C ARG A 192 -3.19 13.52 -15.60
N LEU A 193 -2.97 13.62 -14.29
CA LEU A 193 -2.02 12.77 -13.58
C LEU A 193 -2.45 11.30 -13.62
N LEU A 194 -3.73 11.00 -13.35
CA LEU A 194 -4.28 9.65 -13.44
C LEU A 194 -4.20 9.09 -14.85
N SER A 195 -4.52 9.88 -15.88
CA SER A 195 -4.42 9.46 -17.28
C SER A 195 -2.98 9.07 -17.62
N GLN A 196 -1.99 9.87 -17.22
CA GLN A 196 -0.58 9.51 -17.41
C GLN A 196 -0.21 8.23 -16.67
N ILE A 197 -0.62 8.06 -15.41
CA ILE A 197 -0.36 6.85 -14.60
C ILE A 197 -1.08 5.62 -15.18
N SER A 198 -2.22 5.79 -15.83
CA SER A 198 -2.96 4.72 -16.51
C SER A 198 -2.54 4.49 -17.96
N SER A 199 -1.41 5.09 -18.40
CA SER A 199 -0.85 4.96 -19.76
C SER A 199 -1.78 5.51 -20.85
N GLY A 200 -2.39 6.65 -20.59
CA GLY A 200 -3.33 7.33 -21.48
C GLY A 200 -4.76 6.80 -21.41
N ARG A 201 -5.03 5.72 -20.67
CA ARG A 201 -6.39 5.24 -20.43
C ARG A 201 -7.17 6.26 -19.61
N SER A 202 -8.44 6.45 -19.96
CA SER A 202 -9.40 7.34 -19.28
C SER A 202 -10.19 6.64 -18.15
N PHE A 203 -9.67 5.51 -17.68
CA PHE A 203 -10.28 4.71 -16.63
C PHE A 203 -9.20 3.96 -15.84
N GLY A 204 -9.59 3.49 -14.65
CA GLY A 204 -8.77 2.74 -13.73
C GLY A 204 -7.89 3.62 -12.83
N PHE A 205 -7.74 3.22 -11.58
CA PHE A 205 -6.89 3.86 -10.59
C PHE A 205 -5.59 3.10 -10.35
N PRO A 206 -4.49 3.81 -9.99
CA PRO A 206 -3.29 3.13 -9.54
C PRO A 206 -3.56 2.37 -8.24
N VAL A 207 -3.29 1.07 -8.25
CA VAL A 207 -3.54 0.21 -7.09
C VAL A 207 -2.43 0.40 -6.05
N GLY A 208 -2.87 0.67 -4.82
CA GLY A 208 -2.08 0.67 -3.59
C GLY A 208 -1.75 2.05 -2.99
N GLY A 209 -2.10 3.14 -3.67
CA GLY A 209 -1.94 4.51 -3.14
C GLY A 209 -3.21 5.05 -2.45
N GLN A 210 -3.03 5.95 -1.48
CA GLN A 210 -4.14 6.55 -0.71
C GLN A 210 -5.07 7.40 -1.58
N CYS A 211 -4.54 8.14 -2.56
CA CYS A 211 -5.33 8.94 -3.49
C CYS A 211 -6.45 8.10 -4.16
N SER A 212 -6.14 6.88 -4.62
CA SER A 212 -7.12 5.99 -5.24
C SER A 212 -8.25 5.59 -4.28
N ARG A 213 -7.95 5.39 -2.99
CA ARG A 213 -8.94 5.08 -1.95
C ARG A 213 -9.91 6.25 -1.75
N VAL A 214 -9.40 7.48 -1.67
CA VAL A 214 -10.22 8.69 -1.57
C VAL A 214 -11.12 8.87 -2.79
N LEU A 215 -10.55 8.76 -3.99
CA LEU A 215 -11.32 8.97 -5.24
C LEU A 215 -12.38 7.90 -5.44
N ALA A 216 -12.14 6.68 -4.97
CA ALA A 216 -13.14 5.62 -4.97
C ALA A 216 -14.32 5.97 -4.04
N GLU A 217 -14.04 6.41 -2.81
CA GLU A 217 -15.10 6.86 -1.88
C GLU A 217 -15.87 8.09 -2.38
N LEU A 218 -15.19 9.00 -3.08
CA LEU A 218 -15.83 10.14 -3.74
C LEU A 218 -16.89 9.67 -4.75
N LEU A 219 -16.54 8.73 -5.64
CA LEU A 219 -17.48 8.15 -6.60
C LEU A 219 -18.64 7.42 -5.90
N MET A 220 -18.31 6.60 -4.91
CA MET A 220 -19.30 5.78 -4.20
C MET A 220 -20.32 6.62 -3.43
N THR A 221 -19.97 7.85 -3.05
CA THR A 221 -20.90 8.79 -2.40
C THR A 221 -22.17 8.99 -3.24
N SER A 222 -22.07 9.03 -4.57
CA SER A 222 -23.23 9.16 -5.45
C SER A 222 -24.11 7.89 -5.47
N ILE A 223 -23.49 6.71 -5.40
CA ILE A 223 -24.21 5.43 -5.34
C ILE A 223 -24.90 5.28 -3.99
N ASP A 224 -24.21 5.64 -2.90
CA ASP A 224 -24.74 5.63 -1.54
C ASP A 224 -26.00 6.52 -1.39
N GLN A 225 -26.00 7.68 -2.05
CA GLN A 225 -27.16 8.57 -2.11
C GLN A 225 -28.34 7.91 -2.85
N LEU A 226 -28.10 7.24 -3.98
CA LEU A 226 -29.16 6.54 -4.73
C LEU A 226 -29.79 5.41 -3.91
N LEU A 227 -28.99 4.64 -3.17
CA LEU A 227 -29.51 3.59 -2.29
C LEU A 227 -30.37 4.17 -1.17
N THR A 228 -29.93 5.29 -0.59
CA THR A 228 -30.66 6.00 0.46
C THR A 228 -31.99 6.56 -0.06
N LEU A 229 -31.99 7.21 -1.23
CA LEU A 229 -33.20 7.73 -1.88
C LEU A 229 -34.17 6.62 -2.29
N SER A 230 -33.65 5.41 -2.57
CA SER A 230 -34.45 4.23 -2.87
C SER A 230 -35.01 3.52 -1.63
N ASN A 231 -34.82 4.10 -0.44
CA ASN A 231 -35.25 3.56 0.85
C ASN A 231 -34.73 2.13 1.10
N ILE A 232 -33.49 1.86 0.72
CA ILE A 232 -32.79 0.60 1.00
C ILE A 232 -32.04 0.75 2.32
N THR A 233 -32.12 -0.25 3.20
CA THR A 233 -31.21 -0.35 4.35
C THR A 233 -29.90 -0.96 3.88
N TRP A 234 -28.81 -0.20 3.93
CA TRP A 234 -27.52 -0.60 3.39
C TRP A 234 -26.37 -0.17 4.29
N HIS A 235 -25.28 -0.93 4.26
CA HIS A 235 -23.98 -0.58 4.81
C HIS A 235 -22.91 -0.93 3.77
N ARG A 236 -21.83 -0.14 3.72
CA ARG A 236 -20.72 -0.34 2.79
C ARG A 236 -19.36 -0.20 3.44
N TYR A 237 -18.43 -1.07 3.04
CA TYR A 237 -17.00 -0.93 3.33
C TYR A 237 -16.21 -1.12 2.03
N VAL A 238 -15.72 -0.02 1.46
CA VAL A 238 -15.11 0.04 0.13
C VAL A 238 -16.08 -0.47 -0.92
N ASP A 239 -15.83 -1.65 -1.50
CA ASP A 239 -16.63 -2.36 -2.49
C ASP A 239 -17.59 -3.39 -1.86
N ASP A 240 -17.40 -3.75 -0.58
CA ASP A 240 -18.27 -4.69 0.12
C ASP A 240 -19.60 -4.01 0.54
N PHE A 241 -20.72 -4.50 0.03
CA PHE A 241 -22.07 -4.10 0.43
C PHE A 241 -22.75 -5.15 1.31
N THR A 242 -23.48 -4.66 2.32
CA THR A 242 -24.49 -5.41 3.07
C THR A 242 -25.83 -4.69 2.92
N LEU A 243 -26.82 -5.31 2.28
CA LEU A 243 -28.19 -4.80 2.18
C LEU A 243 -29.10 -5.62 3.11
N ILE A 244 -29.98 -4.95 3.86
CA ILE A 244 -30.90 -5.59 4.81
C ILE A 244 -32.33 -5.30 4.35
N ALA A 245 -33.15 -6.33 4.22
CA ALA A 245 -34.53 -6.22 3.73
C ALA A 245 -35.48 -7.10 4.53
N ASP A 246 -36.78 -6.75 4.56
CA ASP A 246 -37.79 -7.46 5.35
C ASP A 246 -38.27 -8.80 4.75
N SER A 247 -37.90 -9.08 3.50
CA SER A 247 -38.29 -10.31 2.81
C SER A 247 -37.35 -10.64 1.65
N GLN A 248 -37.46 -11.85 1.12
CA GLN A 248 -36.72 -12.27 -0.07
C GLN A 248 -37.07 -11.41 -1.31
N ALA A 249 -38.33 -10.99 -1.45
CA ALA A 249 -38.76 -10.14 -2.56
C ALA A 249 -38.12 -8.74 -2.48
N GLU A 250 -38.12 -8.12 -1.29
CA GLU A 250 -37.48 -6.82 -1.08
C GLU A 250 -35.95 -6.93 -1.18
N ALA A 251 -35.34 -8.03 -0.75
CA ALA A 251 -33.91 -8.28 -0.94
C ALA A 251 -33.53 -8.35 -2.43
N TYR A 252 -34.33 -9.06 -3.24
CA TYR A 252 -34.12 -9.14 -4.69
C TYR A 252 -34.31 -7.78 -5.37
N LYS A 253 -35.27 -6.99 -4.91
CA LYS A 253 -35.46 -5.60 -5.37
C LYS A 253 -34.26 -4.72 -4.99
N ALA A 254 -33.78 -4.80 -3.75
CA ALA A 254 -32.64 -4.01 -3.28
C ALA A 254 -31.36 -4.32 -4.07
N ILE A 255 -31.03 -5.59 -4.30
CA ILE A 255 -29.86 -5.95 -5.11
C ILE A 255 -30.03 -5.54 -6.59
N SER A 256 -31.25 -5.58 -7.12
CA SER A 256 -31.53 -5.10 -8.49
C SER A 256 -31.31 -3.58 -8.60
N ILE A 257 -31.72 -2.81 -7.60
CA ILE A 257 -31.49 -1.37 -7.54
C ILE A 257 -29.99 -1.07 -7.43
N LEU A 258 -29.27 -1.75 -6.52
CA LEU A 258 -27.82 -1.61 -6.41
C LEU A 258 -27.11 -1.96 -7.73
N SER A 259 -27.52 -3.05 -8.38
CA SER A 259 -26.95 -3.46 -9.67
C SER A 259 -27.16 -2.42 -10.76
N ASN A 260 -28.35 -1.80 -10.85
CA ASN A 260 -28.61 -0.72 -11.79
C ASN A 260 -27.80 0.54 -11.45
N ALA A 261 -27.77 0.94 -10.17
CA ALA A 261 -27.01 2.08 -9.72
C ALA A 261 -25.51 1.93 -10.03
N LEU A 262 -24.93 0.75 -9.85
CA LEU A 262 -23.54 0.47 -10.21
C LEU A 262 -23.33 0.51 -11.74
N ALA A 263 -24.27 -0.03 -12.51
CA ALA A 263 -24.18 -0.08 -13.97
C ALA A 263 -24.15 1.33 -14.60
N ASP A 264 -24.85 2.31 -14.02
CA ASP A 264 -24.82 3.73 -14.47
C ASP A 264 -23.41 4.37 -14.39
N TYR A 265 -22.54 3.80 -13.54
CA TYR A 265 -21.14 4.17 -13.38
C TYR A 265 -20.16 3.17 -14.04
N GLY A 266 -20.66 2.19 -14.77
CA GLY A 266 -19.85 1.17 -15.45
C GLY A 266 -19.27 0.10 -14.51
N LEU A 267 -19.85 -0.06 -13.33
CA LEU A 267 -19.46 -1.06 -12.33
C LEU A 267 -20.42 -2.24 -12.35
N SER A 268 -19.97 -3.39 -11.84
CA SER A 268 -20.80 -4.60 -11.78
C SER A 268 -20.54 -5.41 -10.52
N LEU A 269 -21.58 -6.07 -10.03
CA LEU A 269 -21.48 -6.94 -8.85
C LEU A 269 -20.67 -8.20 -9.15
N ASN A 270 -19.95 -8.67 -8.15
CA ASN A 270 -19.23 -9.93 -8.17
C ASN A 270 -20.19 -11.09 -7.94
N ARG A 271 -20.56 -11.78 -9.02
CA ARG A 271 -21.56 -12.87 -8.99
C ARG A 271 -21.18 -14.00 -8.03
N SER A 272 -19.90 -14.34 -7.91
CA SER A 272 -19.46 -15.46 -7.06
C SER A 272 -19.41 -15.10 -5.58
N LYS A 273 -19.25 -13.82 -5.24
CA LYS A 273 -19.28 -13.31 -3.86
C LYS A 273 -20.67 -12.81 -3.42
N THR A 274 -21.61 -12.73 -4.35
CA THR A 274 -22.97 -12.29 -4.06
C THR A 274 -23.77 -13.42 -3.41
N THR A 275 -24.23 -13.22 -2.18
CA THR A 275 -25.02 -14.20 -1.43
C THR A 275 -26.23 -13.57 -0.78
N ILE A 276 -27.31 -14.36 -0.64
CA ILE A 276 -28.53 -13.97 0.06
C ILE A 276 -28.73 -14.91 1.24
N LEU A 277 -28.80 -14.34 2.44
CA LEU A 277 -28.87 -15.07 3.70
C LEU A 277 -30.12 -14.67 4.48
N LYS A 278 -30.69 -15.59 5.25
CA LYS A 278 -31.67 -15.22 6.28
C LYS A 278 -30.96 -14.41 7.37
N GLY A 279 -31.64 -13.43 7.96
CA GLY A 279 -31.07 -12.54 8.98
C GLY A 279 -30.36 -13.29 10.11
N GLN A 280 -30.98 -14.34 10.65
CA GLN A 280 -30.37 -15.16 11.69
C GLN A 280 -29.09 -15.87 11.23
N HIS A 281 -29.06 -16.38 9.99
CA HIS A 281 -27.85 -17.02 9.45
C HIS A 281 -26.74 -16.00 9.24
N TYR A 282 -27.08 -14.79 8.78
CA TYR A 282 -26.12 -13.70 8.65
C TYR A 282 -25.56 -13.27 10.01
N GLU A 283 -26.41 -13.09 11.02
CA GLU A 283 -25.99 -12.76 12.38
C GLU A 283 -25.05 -13.82 12.94
N ASN A 284 -25.41 -15.11 12.84
CA ASN A 284 -24.55 -16.21 13.25
C ASN A 284 -23.23 -16.24 12.47
N PHE A 285 -23.26 -15.99 11.16
CA PHE A 285 -22.07 -15.91 10.30
C PHE A 285 -21.13 -14.80 10.77
N VAL A 286 -21.62 -13.57 10.94
CA VAL A 286 -20.82 -12.46 11.47
C VAL A 286 -20.32 -12.76 12.89
N HIS A 287 -21.15 -13.36 13.75
CA HIS A 287 -20.73 -13.74 15.08
C HIS A 287 -19.57 -14.73 15.07
N SER A 288 -19.63 -15.77 14.23
CA SER A 288 -18.53 -16.72 14.07
C SER A 288 -17.26 -16.08 13.49
N GLN A 289 -17.39 -15.06 12.64
CA GLN A 289 -16.26 -14.30 12.11
C GLN A 289 -15.60 -13.39 13.16
N LEU A 290 -16.39 -12.75 14.03
CA LEU A 290 -15.91 -11.70 14.95
C LEU A 290 -15.66 -12.16 16.39
N PHE A 291 -16.39 -13.17 16.86
CA PHE A 291 -16.51 -13.55 18.27
C PHE A 291 -16.39 -15.06 18.49
N THR A 292 -15.58 -15.77 17.68
CA THR A 292 -15.35 -17.21 17.89
C THR A 292 -14.69 -17.42 19.27
N ASP A 293 -15.51 -17.75 20.26
CA ASP A 293 -15.10 -18.09 21.62
C ASP A 293 -14.70 -19.58 21.67
N ASP A 294 -13.41 -19.84 21.92
CA ASP A 294 -12.82 -20.95 22.73
C ASP A 294 -11.47 -21.51 22.25
N ASP A 295 -10.87 -21.01 21.16
CA ASP A 295 -9.57 -21.53 20.70
C ASP A 295 -8.42 -20.52 20.82
N ASN A 296 -7.20 -21.01 21.03
CA ASN A 296 -5.97 -20.20 21.10
C ASN A 296 -5.75 -19.36 19.82
N ALA A 297 -6.24 -19.85 18.67
CA ALA A 297 -6.28 -19.13 17.41
C ALA A 297 -7.22 -17.89 17.44
N SER A 298 -8.28 -17.92 18.25
CA SER A 298 -9.24 -16.82 18.40
C SER A 298 -8.67 -15.65 19.21
N LYS A 299 -7.79 -15.92 20.18
CA LYS A 299 -7.07 -14.87 20.92
C LYS A 299 -6.13 -14.08 20.00
N LEU A 300 -5.39 -14.75 19.11
CA LEU A 300 -4.62 -14.09 18.04
C LEU A 300 -5.50 -13.33 17.04
N LYS A 301 -6.72 -13.82 16.76
CA LYS A 301 -7.69 -13.12 15.90
C LYS A 301 -8.21 -11.80 16.47
N LYS A 302 -8.25 -11.64 17.80
CA LYS A 302 -8.68 -10.40 18.46
C LYS A 302 -7.63 -9.27 18.35
N ILE A 303 -6.37 -9.58 18.06
CA ILE A 303 -5.27 -8.60 18.11
C ILE A 303 -5.15 -7.77 16.82
N ASP A 304 -5.67 -8.24 15.68
CA ASP A 304 -5.60 -7.55 14.38
C ASP A 304 -6.58 -6.38 14.21
N LEU A 305 -7.37 -6.06 15.24
CA LEU A 305 -8.56 -5.21 15.07
C LEU A 305 -8.27 -3.70 15.14
N HIS A 306 -7.04 -3.33 15.49
CA HIS A 306 -6.47 -2.00 15.32
C HIS A 306 -5.51 -1.91 14.12
N PHE A 307 -5.35 -3.00 13.38
CA PHE A 307 -4.35 -3.16 12.33
C PHE A 307 -5.00 -3.01 10.94
N ASP A 308 -4.64 -1.96 10.20
CA ASP A 308 -4.84 -1.97 8.75
C ASP A 308 -3.89 -3.05 8.20
N PRO A 309 -4.38 -4.08 7.45
CA PRO A 309 -3.53 -5.12 6.85
C PRO A 309 -2.37 -4.59 5.99
N TYR A 310 -2.34 -3.28 5.78
CA TYR A 310 -1.39 -2.50 5.01
C TYR A 310 -0.55 -1.48 5.80
N SER A 311 -0.71 -1.35 7.13
CA SER A 311 0.07 -0.40 7.94
C SER A 311 1.24 -1.07 8.69
N ASP A 312 2.45 -0.51 8.57
CA ASP A 312 3.68 -1.08 9.16
C ASP A 312 4.09 -0.45 10.52
N ASN A 313 3.21 0.30 11.21
CA ASN A 313 3.58 0.98 12.47
C ASN A 313 3.07 0.27 13.74
N ALA A 314 4.02 -0.11 14.60
CA ALA A 314 3.89 -1.14 15.63
C ALA A 314 4.33 -0.67 17.04
N HIS A 315 3.85 0.47 17.53
CA HIS A 315 4.26 0.95 18.87
C HIS A 315 3.18 0.86 19.96
N SER A 316 1.90 1.04 19.64
CA SER A 316 0.81 0.81 20.62
C SER A 316 0.47 -0.67 20.78
N ASP A 317 0.52 -1.43 19.68
CA ASP A 317 0.00 -2.80 19.63
C ASP A 317 0.98 -3.84 20.21
N TYR A 318 2.23 -3.43 20.50
CA TYR A 318 3.32 -4.35 20.86
C TYR A 318 3.16 -4.90 22.28
N ASP A 319 2.74 -4.05 23.23
CA ASP A 319 2.64 -4.42 24.65
C ASP A 319 1.42 -5.32 24.90
N GLU A 320 0.27 -5.03 24.28
CA GLU A 320 -0.93 -5.90 24.35
C GLU A 320 -0.74 -7.25 23.62
N LEU A 321 0.01 -7.23 22.51
CA LEU A 321 0.37 -8.43 21.76
C LEU A 321 1.33 -9.33 22.55
N ALA A 322 2.29 -8.75 23.29
CA ALA A 322 3.27 -9.50 24.08
C ALA A 322 2.60 -10.36 25.17
N ASP A 323 1.73 -9.76 25.99
CA ASP A 323 1.03 -10.45 27.07
C ASP A 323 0.13 -11.60 26.56
N THR A 324 -0.49 -11.39 25.40
CA THR A 324 -1.36 -12.40 24.79
C THR A 324 -0.55 -13.56 24.18
N VAL A 325 0.61 -13.26 23.58
CA VAL A 325 1.47 -14.25 22.93
C VAL A 325 2.17 -15.17 23.92
N GLU A 326 2.53 -14.67 25.12
CA GLU A 326 3.11 -15.51 26.18
C GLU A 326 2.20 -16.68 26.61
N GLN A 327 0.88 -16.52 26.47
CA GLN A 327 -0.10 -17.52 26.87
C GLN A 327 -0.42 -18.55 25.77
N LEU A 328 0.13 -18.39 24.56
CA LEU A 328 -0.27 -19.17 23.38
C LEU A 328 0.83 -20.15 22.93
N ASN A 329 0.43 -21.40 22.67
CA ASN A 329 1.32 -22.36 22.03
C ASN A 329 1.32 -22.17 20.50
N VAL A 330 2.08 -21.17 20.05
CA VAL A 330 2.17 -20.76 18.64
C VAL A 330 2.68 -21.88 17.73
N GLN A 331 3.56 -22.75 18.23
CA GLN A 331 4.06 -23.90 17.46
C GLN A 331 2.93 -24.88 17.12
N THR A 332 2.09 -25.23 18.09
CA THR A 332 0.93 -26.11 17.86
C THR A 332 -0.04 -25.50 16.86
N LEU A 333 -0.27 -24.18 16.93
CA LEU A 333 -1.14 -23.50 15.96
C LEU A 333 -0.57 -23.57 14.54
N LEU A 334 0.73 -23.38 14.38
CA LEU A 334 1.38 -23.51 13.07
C LEU A 334 1.29 -24.95 12.54
N ASP A 335 1.54 -25.94 13.38
CA ASP A 335 1.51 -27.36 12.98
C ASP A 335 0.11 -27.81 12.51
N LEU A 336 -0.96 -27.25 13.09
CA LEU A 336 -2.33 -27.48 12.64
C LEU A 336 -2.62 -26.90 11.25
N GLU A 337 -1.90 -25.86 10.83
CA GLU A 337 -2.07 -25.24 9.51
C GLU A 337 -1.32 -25.96 8.40
N ILE A 338 -0.18 -26.62 8.71
CA ILE A 338 0.67 -27.30 7.71
C ILE A 338 -0.11 -28.37 6.94
N HIS A 339 -1.02 -29.08 7.61
CA HIS A 339 -1.76 -30.18 7.01
C HIS A 339 -3.03 -29.75 6.26
N LYS A 340 -3.36 -28.45 6.26
CA LYS A 340 -4.53 -27.94 5.55
C LYS A 340 -4.21 -27.70 4.08
N SER A 341 -5.13 -28.10 3.20
CA SER A 341 -5.03 -27.79 1.77
C SER A 341 -5.06 -26.28 1.48
N GLN A 342 -5.72 -25.51 2.37
CA GLN A 342 -5.72 -24.06 2.36
C GLN A 342 -5.48 -23.56 3.79
N PRO A 343 -4.23 -23.20 4.13
CA PRO A 343 -3.91 -22.60 5.41
C PRO A 343 -4.62 -21.26 5.65
N ASP A 344 -4.96 -20.98 6.90
CA ASP A 344 -5.52 -19.70 7.30
C ASP A 344 -4.44 -18.60 7.21
N THR A 345 -4.48 -17.83 6.11
CA THR A 345 -3.53 -16.74 5.83
C THR A 345 -3.48 -15.71 6.96
N PHE A 346 -4.61 -15.48 7.64
CA PHE A 346 -4.67 -14.58 8.78
C PHE A 346 -3.81 -15.14 9.93
N LEU A 347 -4.00 -16.41 10.29
CA LEU A 347 -3.27 -17.02 11.39
C LEU A 347 -1.76 -17.04 11.10
N ILE A 348 -1.36 -17.42 9.88
CA ILE A 348 0.05 -17.40 9.48
C ILE A 348 0.66 -15.99 9.54
N ASN A 349 -0.10 -14.97 9.15
CA ASN A 349 0.33 -13.58 9.28
C ASN A 349 0.57 -13.21 10.75
N GLN A 350 -0.34 -13.58 11.66
CA GLN A 350 -0.16 -13.32 13.09
C GLN A 350 1.08 -14.01 13.66
N ILE A 351 1.22 -15.31 13.40
CA ILE A 351 2.41 -16.09 13.83
C ILE A 351 3.71 -15.43 13.34
N SER A 352 3.70 -14.93 12.09
CA SER A 352 4.86 -14.27 11.50
C SER A 352 5.19 -12.92 12.16
N ARG A 353 4.17 -12.16 12.61
CA ARG A 353 4.34 -10.89 13.32
C ARG A 353 4.85 -11.09 14.74
N THR A 354 4.46 -12.18 15.40
CA THR A 354 4.84 -12.47 16.78
C THR A 354 6.21 -13.13 16.93
N LEU A 355 6.91 -13.45 15.83
CA LEU A 355 8.23 -14.08 15.85
C LEU A 355 9.22 -13.41 16.81
N LYS A 356 9.23 -12.07 16.85
CA LYS A 356 10.13 -11.27 17.70
C LYS A 356 9.78 -11.30 19.20
N LEU A 357 8.60 -11.81 19.56
CA LEU A 357 8.16 -11.94 20.95
C LEU A 357 8.66 -13.25 21.58
N HIS A 358 9.03 -14.25 20.75
CA HIS A 358 9.51 -15.54 21.22
C HIS A 358 11.01 -15.54 21.55
N ASP A 359 11.47 -16.52 22.33
CA ASP A 359 12.91 -16.73 22.54
C ASP A 359 13.61 -17.18 21.22
N PRO A 360 14.94 -17.01 21.11
CA PRO A 360 15.65 -17.32 19.86
C PRO A 360 15.50 -18.76 19.37
N ALA A 361 15.37 -19.75 20.27
CA ALA A 361 15.28 -21.16 19.85
C ALA A 361 13.91 -21.43 19.21
N LEU A 362 12.83 -20.97 19.85
CA LEU A 362 11.47 -21.09 19.32
C LEU A 362 11.29 -20.27 18.04
N ALA A 363 11.76 -19.02 18.00
CA ALA A 363 11.67 -18.18 16.81
C ALA A 363 12.37 -18.83 15.60
N LEU A 364 13.54 -19.43 15.81
CA LEU A 364 14.24 -20.18 14.76
C LEU A 364 13.45 -21.40 14.29
N GLN A 365 12.85 -22.17 15.22
CA GLN A 365 12.03 -23.32 14.88
C GLN A 365 10.82 -22.92 14.01
N LEU A 366 10.12 -21.84 14.39
CA LEU A 366 9.02 -21.29 13.61
C LEU A 366 9.50 -20.84 12.22
N CYS A 367 10.64 -20.16 12.11
CA CYS A 367 11.22 -19.78 10.82
C CYS A 367 11.58 -21.00 9.94
N LYS A 368 12.14 -22.08 10.52
CA LYS A 368 12.41 -23.33 9.78
C LYS A 368 11.14 -23.92 9.19
N THR A 369 10.05 -23.91 9.97
CA THR A 369 8.75 -24.40 9.52
C THR A 369 8.15 -23.49 8.45
N LEU A 370 8.12 -22.17 8.67
CA LEU A 370 7.54 -21.19 7.74
C LEU A 370 8.27 -21.14 6.39
N LEU A 371 9.60 -21.27 6.39
CA LEU A 371 10.45 -21.16 5.19
C LEU A 371 10.75 -22.51 4.53
N SER A 372 10.23 -23.63 5.05
CA SER A 372 10.42 -24.93 4.41
C SER A 372 9.77 -24.95 3.00
N PRO A 373 10.30 -25.70 2.02
CA PRO A 373 9.83 -25.62 0.64
C PRO A 373 8.33 -25.89 0.48
N GLU A 374 7.82 -26.94 1.14
CA GLU A 374 6.41 -27.34 1.09
C GLU A 374 5.50 -26.30 1.76
N ASN A 375 5.91 -25.81 2.94
CA ASN A 375 5.12 -24.86 3.71
C ASN A 375 5.10 -23.49 3.07
N LEU A 376 6.24 -23.01 2.55
CA LEU A 376 6.33 -21.71 1.90
C LEU A 376 5.45 -21.65 0.64
N HIS A 377 5.30 -22.78 -0.06
CA HIS A 377 4.33 -22.90 -1.14
C HIS A 377 2.88 -22.77 -0.61
N SER A 378 2.52 -23.49 0.44
CA SER A 378 1.18 -23.44 1.04
C SER A 378 0.85 -22.07 1.68
N PHE A 379 1.86 -21.41 2.25
CA PHE A 379 1.76 -20.13 2.95
C PHE A 379 2.09 -18.92 2.07
N ARG A 380 2.17 -19.09 0.74
CA ARG A 380 2.52 -18.03 -0.22
C ARG A 380 1.66 -16.76 -0.12
N GLY A 381 0.42 -16.88 0.36
CA GLY A 381 -0.46 -15.73 0.65
C GLY A 381 0.04 -14.83 1.79
N SER A 382 0.91 -15.34 2.66
CA SER A 382 1.52 -14.65 3.80
C SER A 382 3.00 -14.29 3.59
N TRP A 383 3.50 -14.40 2.34
CA TRP A 383 4.90 -14.21 2.00
C TRP A 383 5.52 -12.94 2.60
N SER A 384 4.90 -11.78 2.35
CA SER A 384 5.43 -10.48 2.77
C SER A 384 5.57 -10.42 4.30
N THR A 385 4.58 -10.92 5.04
CA THR A 385 4.59 -10.97 6.50
C THR A 385 5.64 -11.92 7.05
N ILE A 386 5.79 -13.11 6.46
CA ILE A 386 6.83 -14.09 6.85
C ILE A 386 8.22 -13.46 6.68
N ILE A 387 8.50 -12.89 5.52
CA ILE A 387 9.81 -12.27 5.24
C ILE A 387 10.06 -11.04 6.15
N LYS A 388 9.04 -10.20 6.39
CA LYS A 388 9.14 -9.10 7.36
C LYS A 388 9.48 -9.59 8.77
N GLY A 389 8.85 -10.67 9.22
CA GLY A 389 9.14 -11.31 10.50
C GLY A 389 10.60 -11.77 10.61
N VAL A 390 11.12 -12.43 9.58
CA VAL A 390 12.55 -12.86 9.52
C VAL A 390 13.50 -11.66 9.53
N ILE A 391 13.18 -10.59 8.78
CA ILE A 391 13.95 -9.33 8.80
C ILE A 391 13.97 -8.73 10.21
N SER A 392 12.83 -8.72 10.89
CA SER A 392 12.67 -8.18 12.25
C SER A 392 13.56 -8.91 13.26
N LEU A 393 13.61 -10.25 13.19
CA LEU A 393 14.55 -11.05 13.98
C LEU A 393 16.00 -10.72 13.64
N ARG A 394 16.32 -10.63 12.34
CA ARG A 394 17.69 -10.41 11.86
C ARG A 394 18.23 -9.01 12.15
N ALA A 395 17.37 -8.07 12.50
CA ALA A 395 17.70 -6.70 12.89
C ALA A 395 17.89 -6.53 14.41
N ASP A 396 17.55 -7.52 15.23
CA ASP A 396 17.60 -7.43 16.70
C ASP A 396 18.72 -8.30 17.28
N GLU A 397 19.64 -7.67 18.00
CA GLU A 397 20.83 -8.29 18.60
C GLU A 397 20.53 -9.48 19.52
N LYS A 398 19.32 -9.53 20.13
CA LYS A 398 18.82 -10.69 20.90
C LYS A 398 18.92 -12.00 20.12
N TYR A 399 18.78 -11.94 18.80
CA TYR A 399 18.76 -13.10 17.91
C TYR A 399 20.10 -13.34 17.19
N SER A 400 21.16 -12.61 17.56
CA SER A 400 22.49 -12.73 16.94
C SER A 400 22.99 -14.18 16.85
N GLY A 401 22.71 -15.00 17.87
CA GLY A 401 23.08 -16.42 17.90
C GLY A 401 22.42 -17.30 16.82
N ILE A 402 21.31 -16.86 16.22
CA ILE A 402 20.59 -17.61 15.16
C ILE A 402 20.74 -16.99 13.77
N TYR A 403 21.44 -15.86 13.62
CA TYR A 403 21.55 -15.13 12.35
C TYR A 403 22.04 -15.99 11.19
N VAL A 404 23.09 -16.78 11.40
CA VAL A 404 23.66 -17.67 10.36
C VAL A 404 22.62 -18.69 9.90
N LEU A 405 21.81 -19.22 10.82
CA LEU A 405 20.78 -20.21 10.49
C LEU A 405 19.62 -19.57 9.73
N LEU A 406 19.19 -18.36 10.12
CA LEU A 406 18.20 -17.58 9.36
C LEU A 406 18.72 -17.23 7.96
N ASP A 407 19.98 -16.81 7.85
CA ASP A 407 20.62 -16.47 6.59
C ASP A 407 20.69 -17.69 5.65
N ASN A 408 20.98 -18.89 6.17
CA ASN A 408 20.94 -20.14 5.39
C ASN A 408 19.52 -20.49 4.91
N LEU A 409 18.49 -20.28 5.74
CA LEU A 409 17.10 -20.50 5.32
C LEU A 409 16.71 -19.57 4.18
N LEU A 410 17.10 -18.29 4.25
CA LEU A 410 16.87 -17.33 3.19
C LEU A 410 17.61 -17.69 1.89
N ASP A 411 18.87 -18.15 1.98
CA ASP A 411 19.66 -18.51 0.80
C ASP A 411 19.08 -19.73 0.06
N ASN A 412 18.53 -20.68 0.80
CA ASN A 412 17.90 -21.88 0.25
C ASN A 412 16.64 -21.57 -0.59
N ILE A 413 15.95 -20.45 -0.33
CA ILE A 413 14.77 -20.04 -1.13
C ILE A 413 15.12 -19.91 -2.62
N ILE A 414 16.34 -19.45 -2.95
CA ILE A 414 16.81 -19.29 -4.34
C ILE A 414 16.81 -20.64 -5.06
N SER A 415 17.09 -21.75 -4.37
CA SER A 415 17.17 -23.07 -4.98
C SER A 415 15.85 -23.82 -5.00
N HIS A 416 15.07 -23.80 -3.91
CA HIS A 416 13.85 -24.61 -3.80
C HIS A 416 12.54 -23.86 -4.10
N SER A 417 12.53 -22.53 -4.03
CA SER A 417 11.30 -21.72 -4.13
C SER A 417 11.44 -20.47 -5.01
N GLU A 418 12.32 -20.51 -6.02
CA GLU A 418 12.55 -19.37 -6.93
C GLU A 418 11.26 -18.87 -7.60
N HIS A 419 10.31 -19.77 -7.88
CA HIS A 419 9.01 -19.43 -8.48
C HIS A 419 8.20 -18.42 -7.65
N LEU A 420 8.39 -18.37 -6.32
CA LEU A 420 7.73 -17.39 -5.44
C LEU A 420 8.36 -15.99 -5.53
N LEU A 421 9.54 -15.87 -6.16
CA LEU A 421 10.25 -14.61 -6.41
C LEU A 421 9.93 -14.02 -7.80
N LEU A 422 9.09 -14.68 -8.60
CA LEU A 422 8.66 -14.16 -9.90
C LEU A 422 7.81 -12.88 -9.76
N PRO A 423 6.84 -12.79 -8.82
CA PRO A 423 6.13 -11.55 -8.58
C PRO A 423 7.07 -10.49 -8.00
N GLU A 424 7.07 -9.29 -8.58
CA GLU A 424 8.02 -8.23 -8.21
C GLU A 424 7.87 -7.83 -6.74
N ALA A 425 6.66 -7.76 -6.19
CA ALA A 425 6.45 -7.44 -4.77
C ALA A 425 7.16 -8.45 -3.85
N ASN A 426 7.08 -9.75 -4.15
CA ASN A 426 7.76 -10.79 -3.37
C ASN A 426 9.28 -10.66 -3.47
N CYS A 427 9.79 -10.44 -4.68
CA CYS A 427 11.20 -10.19 -4.93
C CYS A 427 11.71 -8.97 -4.14
N LEU A 428 10.94 -7.88 -4.07
CA LEU A 428 11.31 -6.69 -3.31
C LEU A 428 11.41 -6.97 -1.80
N HIS A 429 10.45 -7.71 -1.22
CA HIS A 429 10.55 -8.16 0.17
C HIS A 429 11.78 -9.03 0.40
N TYR A 430 12.07 -9.94 -0.54
CA TYR A 430 13.21 -10.85 -0.45
C TYR A 430 14.55 -10.09 -0.51
N LEU A 431 14.72 -9.15 -1.45
CA LEU A 431 15.92 -8.31 -1.56
C LEU A 431 16.15 -7.49 -0.28
N ARG A 432 15.09 -7.03 0.40
CA ARG A 432 15.21 -6.37 1.71
C ARG A 432 15.72 -7.29 2.82
N ALA A 433 15.50 -8.59 2.73
CA ALA A 433 16.09 -9.56 3.64
C ALA A 433 17.57 -9.82 3.29
N LEU A 434 17.89 -9.96 2.00
CA LEU A 434 19.25 -10.24 1.55
C LEU A 434 20.25 -9.14 1.91
N ARG A 435 19.85 -7.87 1.90
CA ARG A 435 20.75 -6.73 2.18
C ARG A 435 21.46 -6.79 3.54
N LEU A 436 20.95 -7.58 4.49
CA LEU A 436 21.47 -7.67 5.87
C LEU A 436 22.82 -8.41 5.98
N SER A 437 23.15 -9.27 5.02
CA SER A 437 24.43 -9.98 4.98
C SER A 437 24.80 -10.41 3.58
N ARG A 438 26.09 -10.33 3.24
CA ARG A 438 26.61 -10.70 1.91
C ARG A 438 27.11 -12.15 1.91
N THR A 439 26.60 -12.95 0.97
CA THR A 439 27.19 -14.24 0.57
C THR A 439 27.44 -14.23 -0.95
N ASN A 440 28.29 -15.13 -1.47
CA ASN A 440 28.53 -15.21 -2.91
C ASN A 440 27.26 -15.64 -3.68
N THR A 441 26.41 -16.49 -3.08
CA THR A 441 25.11 -16.87 -3.63
C THR A 441 24.20 -15.66 -3.78
N ARG A 442 24.06 -14.84 -2.72
CA ARG A 442 23.27 -13.60 -2.74
C ARG A 442 23.82 -12.59 -3.73
N ALA A 443 25.15 -12.40 -3.76
CA ALA A 443 25.79 -11.47 -4.67
C ALA A 443 25.55 -11.85 -6.14
N THR A 444 25.63 -13.15 -6.47
CA THR A 444 25.30 -13.66 -7.81
C THR A 444 23.84 -13.37 -8.17
N TYR A 445 22.91 -13.69 -7.26
CA TYR A 445 21.47 -13.43 -7.47
C TYR A 445 21.19 -11.94 -7.71
N VAL A 446 21.70 -11.06 -6.84
CA VAL A 446 21.53 -9.60 -6.95
C VAL A 446 22.18 -9.05 -8.22
N HIS A 447 23.36 -9.54 -8.59
CA HIS A 447 24.04 -9.13 -9.81
C HIS A 447 23.24 -9.48 -11.07
N GLN A 448 22.74 -10.73 -11.15
CA GLN A 448 21.88 -11.18 -12.25
C GLN A 448 20.58 -10.36 -12.30
N LYS A 449 19.89 -10.20 -11.16
CA LYS A 449 18.65 -9.41 -11.11
C LYS A 449 18.85 -7.95 -11.51
N LEU A 450 19.95 -7.31 -11.13
CA LEU A 450 20.26 -5.93 -11.53
C LEU A 450 20.47 -5.81 -13.05
N GLN A 451 21.03 -6.85 -13.69
CA GLN A 451 21.27 -6.86 -15.14
C GLN A 451 20.03 -7.21 -15.96
N ASP A 452 19.29 -8.22 -15.52
CA ASP A 452 18.24 -8.86 -16.33
C ASP A 452 16.85 -8.27 -16.09
N SER A 453 16.61 -7.64 -14.94
CA SER A 453 15.29 -7.11 -14.62
C SER A 453 14.94 -5.94 -15.54
N THR A 454 13.72 -5.94 -16.06
CA THR A 454 13.12 -4.78 -16.70
C THR A 454 12.58 -3.77 -15.69
N SER A 455 12.51 -4.16 -14.41
CA SER A 455 11.92 -3.32 -13.37
C SER A 455 12.93 -2.36 -12.76
N GLU A 456 12.63 -1.07 -12.81
CA GLU A 456 13.46 -0.04 -12.22
C GLU A 456 13.40 -0.08 -10.68
N THR A 457 12.26 -0.44 -10.10
CA THR A 457 12.11 -0.65 -8.65
C THR A 457 12.94 -1.84 -8.15
N ILE A 458 12.99 -2.96 -8.89
CA ILE A 458 13.87 -4.10 -8.56
C ILE A 458 15.35 -3.71 -8.66
N LYS A 459 15.75 -2.99 -9.71
CA LYS A 459 17.14 -2.52 -9.87
C LYS A 459 17.57 -1.65 -8.69
N ARG A 460 16.69 -0.76 -8.21
CA ARG A 460 16.94 0.06 -7.01
C ARG A 460 17.14 -0.80 -5.76
N ALA A 461 16.27 -1.79 -5.53
CA ALA A 461 16.42 -2.71 -4.39
C ALA A 461 17.73 -3.52 -4.46
N CYS A 462 18.18 -3.90 -5.67
CA CYS A 462 19.49 -4.52 -5.87
C CYS A 462 20.65 -3.57 -5.51
N LEU A 463 20.56 -2.29 -5.89
CA LEU A 463 21.55 -1.28 -5.53
C LEU A 463 21.60 -0.99 -4.03
N GLU A 464 20.48 -1.13 -3.32
CA GLU A 464 20.44 -1.04 -1.86
C GLU A 464 21.14 -2.24 -1.19
N CYS A 465 21.06 -3.43 -1.77
CA CYS A 465 21.86 -4.58 -1.33
C CYS A 465 23.36 -4.30 -1.51
N ILE A 466 23.76 -3.83 -2.71
CA ILE A 466 25.15 -3.47 -3.02
C ILE A 466 25.68 -2.40 -2.07
N ARG A 467 24.86 -1.38 -1.76
CA ARG A 467 25.18 -0.33 -0.78
C ARG A 467 25.41 -0.92 0.60
N SER A 468 24.46 -1.71 1.09
CA SER A 468 24.50 -2.31 2.44
C SER A 468 25.71 -3.23 2.62
N TRP A 469 26.06 -3.99 1.57
CA TRP A 469 27.20 -4.91 1.57
C TRP A 469 28.55 -4.24 1.29
N LYS A 470 28.55 -2.98 0.86
CA LYS A 470 29.74 -2.28 0.36
C LYS A 470 30.44 -3.07 -0.76
N ASP A 471 29.66 -3.64 -1.68
CA ASP A 471 30.16 -4.48 -2.80
C ASP A 471 30.74 -3.60 -3.92
N ARG A 472 32.05 -3.33 -3.83
CA ARG A 472 32.77 -2.43 -4.74
C ARG A 472 32.76 -2.92 -6.20
N PRO A 473 33.02 -4.20 -6.51
CA PRO A 473 32.96 -4.68 -7.90
C PRO A 473 31.59 -4.44 -8.55
N SER A 474 30.51 -4.72 -7.83
CA SER A 474 29.14 -4.52 -8.34
C SER A 474 28.83 -3.03 -8.53
N PHE A 475 29.28 -2.18 -7.60
CA PHE A 475 29.17 -0.72 -7.74
C PHE A 475 29.91 -0.19 -8.98
N ILE A 476 31.17 -0.59 -9.20
CA ILE A 476 31.94 -0.18 -10.38
C ILE A 476 31.26 -0.65 -11.67
N HIS A 477 30.73 -1.87 -11.69
CA HIS A 477 30.00 -2.36 -12.84
C HIS A 477 28.74 -1.52 -13.14
N ALA A 478 27.95 -1.20 -12.10
CA ALA A 478 26.74 -0.39 -12.24
C ALA A 478 27.06 1.06 -12.67
N ARG A 479 28.07 1.70 -12.07
CA ARG A 479 28.44 3.09 -12.38
C ARG A 479 28.91 3.27 -13.82
N ASN A 480 29.58 2.27 -14.40
CA ASN A 480 30.04 2.33 -15.79
C ASN A 480 28.87 2.30 -16.80
N LYS A 481 27.66 1.95 -16.36
CA LYS A 481 26.43 1.95 -17.17
C LYS A 481 25.55 3.19 -16.91
N TRP A 482 26.03 4.19 -16.17
CA TRP A 482 25.27 5.37 -15.72
C TRP A 482 24.39 6.02 -16.79
N SER A 483 24.93 6.23 -17.99
CA SER A 483 24.22 6.88 -19.11
C SER A 483 22.98 6.12 -19.58
N ASN A 484 22.91 4.82 -19.30
CA ASN A 484 21.82 3.94 -19.73
C ASN A 484 20.78 3.73 -18.61
N LEU A 485 21.02 4.29 -17.42
CA LEU A 485 20.13 4.15 -16.27
C LEU A 485 19.05 5.23 -16.29
N THR A 486 17.85 4.86 -15.84
CA THR A 486 16.76 5.81 -15.61
C THR A 486 17.10 6.76 -14.44
N PRO A 487 16.48 7.95 -14.37
CA PRO A 487 16.63 8.86 -13.23
C PRO A 487 16.42 8.16 -11.87
N GLU A 488 15.47 7.22 -11.80
CA GLU A 488 15.12 6.47 -10.60
C GLU A 488 16.26 5.60 -10.10
N VAL A 489 16.91 4.86 -11.00
CA VAL A 489 18.05 4.01 -10.66
C VAL A 489 19.31 4.84 -10.46
N GLN A 490 19.47 5.94 -11.20
CA GLN A 490 20.56 6.90 -11.03
C GLN A 490 20.56 7.52 -9.62
N ARG A 491 19.41 7.93 -9.10
CA ARG A 491 19.30 8.47 -7.72
C ARG A 491 19.81 7.45 -6.70
N MET A 492 19.36 6.21 -6.81
CA MET A 492 19.79 5.13 -5.91
C MET A 492 21.29 4.82 -6.05
N LEU A 493 21.82 4.74 -7.26
CA LEU A 493 23.25 4.49 -7.49
C LEU A 493 24.14 5.65 -6.99
N TRP A 494 23.66 6.89 -7.13
CA TRP A 494 24.33 8.06 -6.60
C TRP A 494 24.38 8.04 -5.07
N LEU A 495 23.28 7.67 -4.41
CA LEU A 495 23.26 7.39 -2.96
C LEU A 495 24.24 6.26 -2.60
N THR A 496 24.22 5.14 -3.33
CA THR A 496 25.13 4.00 -3.12
C THR A 496 26.60 4.40 -3.17
N SER A 497 26.97 5.39 -3.98
CA SER A 497 28.36 5.85 -4.11
C SER A 497 28.99 6.40 -2.82
N PHE A 498 28.20 6.78 -1.82
CA PHE A 498 28.73 7.31 -0.57
C PHE A 498 29.45 6.26 0.29
N GLU A 499 29.16 4.98 0.07
CA GLU A 499 29.83 3.86 0.77
C GLU A 499 31.22 3.52 0.21
N PHE A 500 31.67 4.17 -0.87
CA PHE A 500 32.85 3.76 -1.65
C PHE A 500 34.03 4.74 -1.62
N GLY A 501 34.09 5.66 -0.66
CA GLY A 501 35.25 6.52 -0.43
C GLY A 501 35.62 7.44 -1.61
N ASP A 502 36.89 7.43 -2.00
CA ASP A 502 37.47 8.23 -3.07
C ASP A 502 36.84 7.93 -4.44
N GLU A 503 36.69 6.65 -4.79
CA GLU A 503 36.04 6.22 -6.03
C GLU A 503 34.60 6.73 -6.12
N GLY A 504 33.86 6.64 -5.02
CA GLY A 504 32.52 7.18 -4.90
C GLY A 504 32.50 8.70 -5.10
N LYS A 505 33.43 9.41 -4.44
CA LYS A 505 33.58 10.87 -4.56
C LYS A 505 33.89 11.29 -6.00
N HIS A 506 34.83 10.62 -6.68
CA HIS A 506 35.18 10.90 -8.07
C HIS A 506 34.00 10.68 -9.01
N PHE A 507 33.27 9.58 -8.83
CA PHE A 507 32.04 9.33 -9.58
C PHE A 507 31.00 10.43 -9.39
N ARG A 508 30.74 10.86 -8.14
CA ARG A 508 29.80 11.97 -7.88
C ARG A 508 30.24 13.27 -8.54
N LEU A 509 31.54 13.61 -8.50
CA LEU A 509 32.08 14.80 -9.18
C LEU A 509 31.88 14.72 -10.70
N GLN A 510 32.05 13.53 -11.29
CA GLN A 510 31.85 13.30 -12.72
C GLN A 510 30.41 13.57 -13.15
N VAL A 511 29.42 13.14 -12.37
CA VAL A 511 28.00 13.26 -12.74
C VAL A 511 27.30 14.51 -12.22
N LYS A 512 27.92 15.25 -11.28
CA LYS A 512 27.33 16.39 -10.54
C LYS A 512 26.62 17.42 -11.43
N ASN A 513 27.21 17.77 -12.58
CA ASN A 513 26.65 18.80 -13.45
C ASN A 513 25.42 18.31 -14.23
N VAL A 514 25.25 17.00 -14.38
CA VAL A 514 24.18 16.40 -15.19
C VAL A 514 22.97 16.01 -14.34
N ILE A 515 23.17 15.63 -13.07
CA ILE A 515 22.08 15.09 -12.22
C ILE A 515 20.92 16.08 -12.04
N HIS A 516 21.21 17.38 -11.88
CA HIS A 516 20.15 18.39 -11.68
C HIS A 516 19.21 18.50 -12.89
N ARG A 517 19.74 18.33 -14.09
CA ARG A 517 18.95 18.33 -15.33
C ARG A 517 18.26 16.98 -15.56
N SER A 518 18.97 15.88 -15.30
CA SER A 518 18.47 14.52 -15.53
C SER A 518 17.35 14.13 -14.57
N TRP A 519 17.33 14.70 -13.37
CA TRP A 519 16.33 14.41 -12.33
C TRP A 519 15.28 15.52 -12.19
N ALA A 520 15.25 16.47 -13.13
CA ALA A 520 14.25 17.52 -13.13
C ALA A 520 12.86 16.93 -13.40
N LEU A 521 11.85 17.41 -12.68
CA LEU A 521 10.46 17.00 -12.81
C LEU A 521 9.69 17.85 -13.83
N GLY A 522 10.32 18.88 -14.40
CA GLY A 522 9.69 19.81 -15.34
C GLY A 522 8.82 20.87 -14.66
N ILE A 523 8.92 20.99 -13.32
CA ILE A 523 8.16 21.96 -12.52
C ILE A 523 9.04 23.03 -11.89
N GLU A 524 10.37 22.87 -11.98
CA GLU A 524 11.37 23.69 -11.33
C GLU A 524 11.26 25.17 -11.69
N LEU A 525 11.57 26.02 -10.73
CA LEU A 525 11.66 27.47 -10.89
C LEU A 525 13.10 27.91 -10.66
N LYS A 526 13.53 28.93 -11.39
CA LYS A 526 14.85 29.54 -11.20
C LYS A 526 14.96 30.06 -9.77
N ASP A 527 16.10 29.80 -9.13
CA ASP A 527 16.44 30.26 -7.77
C ASP A 527 15.48 29.77 -6.66
N LYS A 528 14.67 28.74 -6.93
CA LYS A 528 13.81 28.07 -5.94
C LYS A 528 14.28 26.63 -5.64
N PRO A 529 13.96 26.08 -4.47
CA PRO A 529 14.20 24.67 -4.17
C PRO A 529 13.56 23.74 -5.21
N SER A 530 14.27 22.67 -5.57
CA SER A 530 13.77 21.61 -6.45
C SER A 530 13.75 20.26 -5.73
N PHE A 531 13.02 19.30 -6.28
CA PHE A 531 13.05 17.91 -5.81
C PHE A 531 14.47 17.33 -5.86
N SER A 532 15.15 17.48 -7.01
CA SER A 532 16.51 16.97 -7.21
C SER A 532 17.53 17.61 -6.27
N GLY A 533 17.45 18.93 -6.07
CA GLY A 533 18.31 19.65 -5.12
C GLY A 533 18.05 19.24 -3.66
N SER A 534 16.79 19.02 -3.30
CA SER A 534 16.41 18.54 -1.96
C SER A 534 16.93 17.13 -1.71
N TYR A 535 16.87 16.24 -2.70
CA TYR A 535 17.42 14.89 -2.61
C TYR A 535 18.94 14.89 -2.42
N VAL A 536 19.67 15.67 -3.24
CA VAL A 536 21.14 15.80 -3.12
C VAL A 536 21.54 16.32 -1.74
N SER A 537 20.91 17.41 -1.27
CA SER A 537 21.18 17.97 0.06
C SER A 537 20.91 16.96 1.16
N TRP A 538 19.79 16.23 1.10
CA TRP A 538 19.41 15.25 2.11
C TRP A 538 20.44 14.11 2.22
N VAL A 539 20.89 13.55 1.10
CA VAL A 539 21.91 12.50 1.12
C VAL A 539 23.24 13.02 1.67
N GLU A 540 23.66 14.22 1.24
CA GLU A 540 24.90 14.83 1.74
C GLU A 540 24.85 15.06 3.25
N ASP A 541 23.70 15.45 3.79
CA ASP A 541 23.49 15.63 5.23
C ASP A 541 23.40 14.30 5.98
N MET A 542 22.77 13.28 5.38
CA MET A 542 22.65 11.94 5.97
C MET A 542 24.01 11.28 6.17
N VAL A 543 24.96 11.47 5.25
CA VAL A 543 26.29 10.85 5.31
C VAL A 543 27.29 11.65 6.17
N ARG A 544 27.00 12.92 6.47
CA ARG A 544 27.81 13.73 7.40
C ARG A 544 27.51 13.42 8.87
N LYS A 545 26.33 12.87 9.16
CA LYS A 545 25.94 12.36 10.47
C LYS A 545 26.48 10.95 10.64
#